data_AF-A0A2U3LPA0-F1
#
_entry.id   AF-A0A2U3LPA0-F1
#
_cell.length_a   1.000
_cell.length_b   1.000
_cell.length_c   1.000
_cell.angle_alpha   90.00
_cell.angle_beta   90.00
_cell.angle_gamma   90.00
#
_symmetry.space_group_name_H-M   'P 1'
#
loop_
_entity.id
_entity.type
_entity.pdbx_description
1 polymer ?
#
loop_
_entity_poly.entity_id
_entity_poly.type
_entity_poly.pdbx_seq_one_letter_code
_entity_poly.pdbx_strand_id
1 'polypeptide(L)'
;MLRSFKVIGGSALAFALLLAVATQWPTQGTAAAAQAQRQVLFNIASNYEPVVITKVTLANTVVQTGRFIKPATDAPDATTPFQADDDWIQNLAVHLLNRTNKPIVYAMLNFSFPETLNGHMLRGYPLSLGRIPQPADFDRNGSPLRQRPGLQPILFRPHQTMVIALADYIDRIKANVEPVIPLATAMQVKVHLIAFYFADGMKWDGAFRTPDRQNFTWTKMDRNYFPGDVNLNWPGRPGWIDPQ
;
A
#
# COMPACT_ATOMS: atom_id res chain seq x y z
N MET A 1 -55.20 -51.65 61.84
CA MET A 1 -55.60 -50.37 61.22
C MET A 1 -54.46 -49.90 60.32
N LEU A 2 -54.81 -49.50 59.09
CA LEU A 2 -53.98 -48.95 57.99
C LEU A 2 -52.92 -49.90 57.35
N ARG A 3 -53.12 -50.39 56.11
CA ARG A 3 -53.03 -49.71 54.78
C ARG A 3 -51.59 -49.29 54.43
N SER A 4 -50.94 -50.02 53.52
CA SER A 4 -50.56 -49.58 52.14
C SER A 4 -49.26 -48.74 52.11
N PHE A 5 -48.34 -48.76 51.12
CA PHE A 5 -48.41 -48.96 49.68
C PHE A 5 -47.04 -49.43 49.13
N LYS A 6 -47.07 -50.16 48.01
CA LYS A 6 -45.97 -50.26 47.02
C LYS A 6 -45.67 -48.90 46.41
N VAL A 7 -44.40 -48.63 46.05
CA VAL A 7 -44.06 -48.00 44.76
C VAL A 7 -42.80 -48.66 44.19
N ILE A 8 -42.92 -49.01 42.92
CA ILE A 8 -41.96 -49.58 41.97
C ILE A 8 -41.32 -48.41 41.21
N GLY A 9 -40.08 -48.59 40.75
CA GLY A 9 -39.49 -47.81 39.66
C GLY A 9 -38.03 -47.49 39.98
N GLY A 10 -37.03 -47.90 39.21
CA GLY A 10 -36.99 -48.04 37.76
C GLY A 10 -35.84 -47.18 37.27
N SER A 11 -35.07 -47.71 36.31
CA SER A 11 -34.17 -46.94 35.44
C SER A 11 -32.75 -46.64 35.96
N ALA A 12 -31.97 -47.70 36.21
CA ALA A 12 -30.52 -47.66 35.99
C ALA A 12 -30.21 -47.79 34.48
N LEU A 13 -30.68 -46.84 33.67
CA LEU A 13 -30.45 -46.78 32.22
C LEU A 13 -30.79 -45.37 31.69
N ALA A 14 -30.17 -44.34 32.27
CA ALA A 14 -30.33 -42.96 31.79
C ALA A 14 -29.11 -42.07 32.07
N PHE A 15 -27.89 -42.64 32.07
CA PHE A 15 -26.67 -41.84 32.22
C PHE A 15 -25.55 -42.18 31.21
N ALA A 16 -25.88 -42.87 30.12
CA ALA A 16 -24.95 -43.18 29.03
C ALA A 16 -25.37 -42.58 27.67
N LEU A 17 -26.33 -41.66 27.65
CA LEU A 17 -26.84 -41.01 26.42
C LEU A 17 -26.68 -39.48 26.40
N LEU A 18 -25.91 -38.91 27.33
CA LEU A 18 -25.58 -37.47 27.36
C LEU A 18 -24.10 -37.17 27.09
N LEU A 19 -23.30 -38.17 26.72
CA LEU A 19 -21.89 -38.01 26.31
C LEU A 19 -21.63 -38.29 24.82
N ALA A 20 -22.66 -38.65 24.05
CA ALA A 20 -22.55 -38.93 22.62
C ALA A 20 -23.22 -37.88 21.71
N VAL A 21 -23.70 -36.76 22.28
CA VAL A 21 -24.32 -35.64 21.52
C VAL A 21 -23.44 -34.37 21.51
N ALA A 22 -22.27 -34.41 22.15
CA ALA A 22 -21.32 -33.29 22.13
C ALA A 22 -20.28 -33.37 20.99
N THR A 23 -20.25 -34.46 20.21
CA THR A 23 -19.28 -34.65 19.10
C THR A 23 -19.87 -34.44 17.71
N GLN A 24 -21.11 -33.96 17.61
CA GLN A 24 -21.80 -33.65 16.34
C GLN A 24 -22.15 -32.17 16.20
N TRP A 25 -21.57 -31.30 17.02
CA TRP A 25 -21.48 -29.92 16.60
C TRP A 25 -20.35 -29.86 15.59
N PRO A 26 -20.60 -29.46 14.33
CA PRO A 26 -19.50 -28.97 13.54
C PRO A 26 -18.91 -27.86 14.40
N THR A 27 -17.69 -28.08 14.90
CA THR A 27 -16.78 -26.95 15.06
C THR A 27 -17.01 -26.14 13.81
N GLN A 28 -17.55 -24.93 13.96
CA GLN A 28 -17.44 -23.92 12.93
C GLN A 28 -15.94 -23.89 12.68
N GLY A 29 -15.50 -24.70 11.71
CA GLY A 29 -14.23 -24.48 11.07
C GLY A 29 -14.40 -23.04 10.67
N THR A 30 -13.58 -22.17 11.28
CA THR A 30 -13.16 -20.96 10.61
C THR A 30 -12.93 -21.40 9.18
N ALA A 31 -13.91 -21.10 8.31
CA ALA A 31 -13.81 -21.43 6.91
C ALA A 31 -12.44 -20.87 6.55
N ALA A 32 -11.50 -21.75 6.19
CA ALA A 32 -10.17 -21.30 5.82
C ALA A 32 -10.41 -20.18 4.82
N ALA A 33 -10.01 -18.96 5.20
CA ALA A 33 -10.28 -17.79 4.37
C ALA A 33 -9.85 -18.17 2.96
N ALA A 34 -10.75 -18.03 2.00
CA ALA A 34 -10.51 -18.57 0.67
C ALA A 34 -9.30 -17.84 0.09
N GLN A 35 -8.14 -18.48 0.16
CA GLN A 35 -6.91 -17.94 -0.37
C GLN A 35 -7.09 -17.78 -1.88
N ALA A 36 -6.97 -16.54 -2.33
CA ALA A 36 -7.07 -16.20 -3.74
C ALA A 36 -5.72 -15.68 -4.23
N GLN A 37 -5.50 -15.84 -5.54
CA GLN A 37 -4.32 -15.30 -6.21
C GLN A 37 -4.40 -13.78 -6.26
N ARG A 38 -3.50 -13.12 -5.55
CA ARG A 38 -3.37 -11.66 -5.50
C ARG A 38 -2.09 -11.20 -6.17
N GLN A 39 -2.07 -9.95 -6.62
CA GLN A 39 -0.92 -9.31 -7.24
C GLN A 39 -0.77 -7.87 -6.78
N VAL A 40 0.47 -7.43 -6.63
CA VAL A 40 0.80 -6.00 -6.51
C VAL A 40 1.56 -5.61 -7.76
N LEU A 41 1.10 -4.54 -8.41
CA LEU A 41 1.63 -4.03 -9.67
C LEU A 41 2.28 -2.67 -9.46
N PHE A 42 3.29 -2.36 -10.25
CA PHE A 42 3.88 -1.03 -10.34
C PHE A 42 4.34 -0.78 -11.77
N ASN A 43 4.56 0.49 -12.10
CA ASN A 43 5.24 0.83 -13.35
C ASN A 43 6.73 0.53 -13.19
N ILE A 44 7.40 0.15 -14.29
CA ILE A 44 8.86 -0.01 -14.29
C ILE A 44 9.49 1.34 -13.95
N ALA A 45 10.29 1.39 -12.88
CA ALA A 45 10.91 2.62 -12.45
C ALA A 45 11.92 3.11 -13.48
N SER A 46 11.89 4.42 -13.77
CA SER A 46 12.97 5.07 -14.50
C SER A 46 14.11 5.45 -13.56
N ASN A 47 15.35 5.49 -14.07
CA ASN A 47 16.50 5.91 -13.27
C ASN A 47 16.43 7.36 -12.79
N TYR A 48 15.49 8.16 -13.29
CA TYR A 48 15.27 9.55 -12.86
C TYR A 48 14.16 9.72 -11.81
N GLU A 49 13.61 8.62 -11.27
CA GLU A 49 12.69 8.68 -10.14
C GLU A 49 13.45 8.99 -8.84
N PRO A 50 13.04 10.01 -8.05
CA PRO A 50 13.72 10.35 -6.80
C PRO A 50 13.44 9.35 -5.68
N VAL A 51 12.36 8.59 -5.80
CA VAL A 51 11.95 7.55 -4.85
C VAL A 51 11.70 6.28 -5.63
N VAL A 52 12.13 5.15 -5.08
CA VAL A 52 11.86 3.83 -5.66
C VAL A 52 11.18 2.93 -4.64
N ILE A 53 10.34 2.03 -5.12
CA ILE A 53 9.84 0.92 -4.30
C ILE A 53 10.93 -0.14 -4.25
N THR A 54 11.33 -0.52 -3.06
CA THR A 54 12.44 -1.46 -2.81
C THR A 54 11.96 -2.83 -2.41
N LYS A 55 10.82 -2.88 -1.72
CA LYS A 55 10.21 -4.10 -1.19
C LYS A 55 8.72 -3.88 -0.96
N VAL A 56 7.95 -4.95 -1.10
CA VAL A 56 6.56 -5.01 -0.64
C VAL A 56 6.44 -6.22 0.27
N THR A 57 5.81 -6.05 1.43
CA THR A 57 5.51 -7.15 2.35
C THR A 57 4.01 -7.36 2.47
N LEU A 58 3.62 -8.62 2.66
CA LEU A 58 2.31 -9.02 3.15
C LEU A 58 2.51 -9.53 4.58
N ALA A 59 1.98 -8.78 5.54
CA ALA A 59 2.38 -8.83 6.94
C ALA A 59 3.92 -8.72 7.03
N ASN A 60 4.58 -9.82 7.43
CA ASN A 60 6.04 -9.87 7.60
C ASN A 60 6.75 -10.62 6.46
N THR A 61 6.03 -11.08 5.44
CA THR A 61 6.58 -11.87 4.33
C THR A 61 6.77 -11.01 3.09
N VAL A 62 7.94 -11.07 2.47
CA VAL A 62 8.20 -10.37 1.22
C VAL A 62 7.40 -11.03 0.10
N VAL A 63 6.60 -10.24 -0.62
CA VAL A 63 5.85 -10.71 -1.79
C VAL A 63 6.59 -10.33 -3.08
N GLN A 64 6.64 -11.27 -4.03
CA GLN A 64 7.33 -11.07 -5.29
C GLN A 64 6.42 -10.33 -6.28
N THR A 65 6.70 -9.04 -6.48
CA THR A 65 5.78 -8.14 -7.19
C THR A 65 6.27 -7.80 -8.61
N GLY A 66 7.29 -8.51 -9.09
CA GLY A 66 8.02 -8.25 -10.33
C GLY A 66 9.33 -7.46 -10.06
N ARG A 67 10.12 -7.18 -11.09
CA ARG A 67 11.31 -6.32 -10.96
C ARG A 67 10.88 -4.85 -10.95
N PHE A 68 11.05 -4.17 -9.82
CA PHE A 68 10.82 -2.73 -9.66
C PHE A 68 11.60 -1.86 -10.67
N ILE A 69 12.66 -2.43 -11.27
CA ILE A 69 13.67 -1.78 -12.07
C ILE A 69 14.11 -2.71 -13.20
N LYS A 70 14.32 -2.14 -14.39
CA LYS A 70 15.07 -2.81 -15.45
C LYS A 70 16.06 -1.88 -16.16
N PRO A 71 17.23 -2.38 -16.57
CA PRO A 71 17.93 -1.84 -17.74
C PRO A 71 16.96 -1.84 -18.94
N ALA A 72 17.00 -0.82 -19.78
CA ALA A 72 16.07 -0.65 -20.91
C ALA A 72 16.04 -1.82 -21.92
N THR A 73 16.94 -2.79 -21.80
CA THR A 73 17.15 -3.93 -22.71
C THR A 73 16.51 -5.24 -22.25
N ASP A 74 16.01 -5.32 -21.01
CA ASP A 74 15.52 -6.59 -20.46
C ASP A 74 13.98 -6.70 -20.51
N ALA A 75 13.42 -7.87 -20.79
CA ALA A 75 11.98 -8.11 -20.77
C ALA A 75 11.45 -8.14 -19.32
N PRO A 76 10.34 -7.44 -18.95
CA PRO A 76 9.77 -7.39 -17.59
C PRO A 76 9.76 -8.73 -16.85
N ASP A 77 10.17 -8.74 -15.57
CA ASP A 77 10.07 -9.98 -14.79
C ASP A 77 8.58 -10.21 -14.58
N ALA A 78 8.12 -11.45 -14.74
CA ALA A 78 6.73 -11.76 -14.50
C ALA A 78 6.35 -11.35 -13.07
N THR A 79 5.31 -10.51 -12.93
CA THR A 79 4.65 -10.34 -11.64
C THR A 79 4.10 -11.70 -11.24
N THR A 80 4.59 -12.23 -10.12
CA THR A 80 4.20 -13.56 -9.65
C THR A 80 3.02 -13.40 -8.68
N PRO A 81 1.83 -13.91 -9.00
CA PRO A 81 0.73 -13.90 -8.04
C PRO A 81 1.10 -14.67 -6.77
N PHE A 82 0.57 -14.22 -5.63
CA PHE A 82 0.72 -14.86 -4.33
C PHE A 82 -0.64 -15.19 -3.74
N GLN A 83 -0.69 -16.21 -2.89
CA GLN A 83 -1.92 -16.58 -2.18
C GLN A 83 -2.09 -15.67 -0.97
N ALA A 84 -3.26 -15.06 -0.82
CA ALA A 84 -3.60 -14.28 0.36
C ALA A 84 -5.11 -14.25 0.63
N ASP A 85 -5.43 -14.05 1.90
CA ASP A 85 -6.79 -14.00 2.42
C ASP A 85 -7.50 -12.69 2.02
N ASP A 86 -8.77 -12.56 2.39
CA ASP A 86 -9.62 -11.41 2.01
C ASP A 86 -9.14 -10.06 2.55
N ASP A 87 -8.31 -10.09 3.59
CA ASP A 87 -7.75 -8.92 4.24
C ASP A 87 -6.35 -8.56 3.72
N TRP A 88 -5.92 -9.14 2.60
CA TRP A 88 -4.55 -8.97 2.10
C TRP A 88 -4.13 -7.50 1.93
N ILE A 89 -5.05 -6.61 1.50
CA ILE A 89 -4.76 -5.18 1.32
C ILE A 89 -4.36 -4.49 2.64
N GLN A 90 -5.03 -4.79 3.76
CA GLN A 90 -4.65 -4.20 5.06
C GLN A 90 -3.29 -4.68 5.52
N ASN A 91 -2.91 -5.89 5.13
CA ASN A 91 -1.65 -6.50 5.51
C ASN A 91 -0.48 -6.08 4.61
N LEU A 92 -0.70 -5.28 3.56
CA LEU A 92 0.38 -4.81 2.71
C LEU A 92 1.18 -3.67 3.34
N ALA A 93 2.50 -3.72 3.16
CA ALA A 93 3.37 -2.58 3.39
C ALA A 93 4.30 -2.34 2.20
N VAL A 94 4.49 -1.06 1.83
CA VAL A 94 5.35 -0.64 0.71
C VAL A 94 6.57 0.10 1.26
N HIS A 95 7.76 -0.38 0.92
CA HIS A 95 9.03 0.23 1.32
C HIS A 95 9.54 1.17 0.23
N LEU A 96 9.54 2.46 0.54
CA LEU A 96 9.98 3.54 -0.33
C LEU A 96 11.37 3.99 0.08
N LEU A 97 12.30 4.11 -0.87
CA LEU A 97 13.64 4.66 -0.62
C LEU A 97 13.79 6.02 -1.30
N ASN A 98 14.17 7.05 -0.54
CA ASN A 98 14.59 8.32 -1.11
C ASN A 98 16.02 8.18 -1.67
N ARG A 99 16.17 8.21 -3.00
CA ARG A 99 17.47 8.08 -3.66
C ARG A 99 18.22 9.40 -3.83
N THR A 100 17.63 10.51 -3.40
CA THR A 100 18.19 11.84 -3.61
C THR A 100 19.05 12.27 -2.43
N ASN A 101 19.87 13.29 -2.63
CA ASN A 101 20.61 13.97 -1.57
C ASN A 101 19.78 15.08 -0.90
N LYS A 102 18.48 15.17 -1.18
CA LYS A 102 17.57 16.19 -0.62
C LYS A 102 16.47 15.55 0.23
N PRO A 103 16.07 16.19 1.34
CA PRO A 103 14.89 15.76 2.07
C PRO A 103 13.62 16.03 1.25
N ILE A 104 12.80 14.99 1.11
CA ILE A 104 11.44 15.10 0.58
C ILE A 104 10.52 15.45 1.76
N VAL A 105 9.65 16.44 1.59
CA VAL A 105 8.75 16.99 2.63
C VAL A 105 7.26 16.72 2.37
N TYR A 106 6.94 16.34 1.13
CA TYR A 106 5.62 15.89 0.72
C TYR A 106 5.74 14.82 -0.36
N ALA A 107 4.89 13.80 -0.26
CA ALA A 107 4.77 12.73 -1.24
C ALA A 107 3.29 12.50 -1.58
N MET A 108 3.03 12.23 -2.85
CA MET A 108 1.73 11.79 -3.33
C MET A 108 1.88 10.45 -4.04
N LEU A 109 1.16 9.46 -3.54
CA LEU A 109 1.04 8.13 -4.11
C LEU A 109 -0.42 7.87 -4.49
N ASN A 110 -0.65 6.90 -5.37
CA ASN A 110 -1.99 6.41 -5.64
C ASN A 110 -2.00 4.88 -5.66
N PHE A 111 -2.94 4.29 -4.93
CA PHE A 111 -3.22 2.86 -4.94
C PHE A 111 -4.47 2.63 -5.79
N SER A 112 -4.33 2.05 -6.98
CA SER A 112 -5.46 1.80 -7.87
C SER A 112 -5.82 0.32 -7.95
N PHE A 113 -7.10 0.03 -8.22
CA PHE A 113 -7.66 -1.32 -8.21
C PHE A 113 -8.23 -1.63 -9.60
N PRO A 114 -7.46 -2.28 -10.50
CA PRO A 114 -7.82 -2.51 -11.90
C PRO A 114 -9.24 -3.03 -12.15
N GLU A 115 -9.74 -3.87 -11.24
CA GLU A 115 -11.06 -4.51 -11.30
C GLU A 115 -12.21 -3.53 -11.16
N THR A 116 -11.94 -2.31 -10.70
CA THR A 116 -12.94 -1.25 -10.57
C THR A 116 -13.14 -0.45 -11.85
N LEU A 117 -12.38 -0.74 -12.91
CA LEU A 117 -12.49 -0.03 -14.18
C LEU A 117 -13.86 -0.27 -14.82
N ASN A 118 -14.74 0.73 -14.76
CA ASN A 118 -16.06 0.69 -15.38
C ASN A 118 -16.23 1.80 -16.42
N GLY A 119 -15.75 1.57 -17.64
CA GLY A 119 -15.94 2.45 -18.80
C GLY A 119 -15.14 3.76 -18.78
N HIS A 120 -15.06 4.47 -17.65
CA HIS A 120 -14.42 5.78 -17.57
C HIS A 120 -13.63 6.09 -16.30
N MET A 121 -13.81 5.36 -15.18
CA MET A 121 -13.11 5.69 -13.94
C MET A 121 -12.58 4.48 -13.19
N LEU A 122 -11.25 4.41 -13.10
CA LEU A 122 -10.55 3.50 -12.20
C LEU A 122 -10.66 4.05 -10.77
N ARG A 123 -11.12 3.24 -9.81
CA ARG A 123 -11.06 3.61 -8.40
C ARG A 123 -9.65 3.43 -7.88
N GLY A 124 -9.27 4.36 -7.02
CA GLY A 124 -8.04 4.32 -6.29
C GLY A 124 -8.09 5.21 -5.07
N TYR A 125 -7.06 5.08 -4.26
CA TYR A 125 -6.85 5.88 -3.07
C TYR A 125 -5.62 6.77 -3.26
N PRO A 126 -5.81 8.08 -3.49
CA PRO A 126 -4.71 9.03 -3.49
C PRO A 126 -4.24 9.25 -2.04
N LEU A 127 -3.01 8.84 -1.77
CA LEU A 127 -2.34 9.03 -0.49
C LEU A 127 -1.42 10.25 -0.58
N SER A 128 -1.80 11.32 0.11
CA SER A 128 -0.94 12.48 0.36
C SER A 128 -0.29 12.36 1.73
N LEU A 129 1.04 12.45 1.76
CA LEU A 129 1.87 12.47 2.96
C LEU A 129 2.57 13.82 3.04
N GLY A 130 2.56 14.44 4.21
CA GLY A 130 3.30 15.67 4.44
C GLY A 130 2.56 16.95 4.06
N ARG A 131 3.32 18.02 3.85
CA ARG A 131 2.83 19.32 3.35
C ARG A 131 3.71 19.85 2.24
N ILE A 132 3.07 20.38 1.20
CA ILE A 132 3.78 21.11 0.14
C ILE A 132 4.48 22.29 0.81
N PRO A 133 5.80 22.43 0.63
CA PRO A 133 6.58 23.45 1.33
C PRO A 133 6.20 24.83 0.80
N GLN A 134 6.30 25.83 1.67
CA GLN A 134 5.89 27.20 1.34
C GLN A 134 6.41 27.65 -0.04
N PRO A 135 7.70 27.50 -0.42
CA PRO A 135 8.20 27.98 -1.70
C PRO A 135 7.47 27.43 -2.93
N ALA A 136 6.81 26.28 -2.81
CA ALA A 136 6.08 25.57 -3.86
C ALA A 136 4.55 25.63 -3.70
N ASP A 137 4.05 26.23 -2.62
CA ASP A 137 2.63 26.28 -2.28
C ASP A 137 1.92 27.40 -3.03
N PHE A 138 1.76 27.22 -4.34
CA PHE A 138 1.01 28.13 -5.20
C PHE A 138 0.39 27.42 -6.40
N ASP A 139 -0.76 27.92 -6.85
CA ASP A 139 -1.36 27.61 -8.14
C ASP A 139 -0.90 28.59 -9.22
N ARG A 140 -1.41 28.43 -10.45
CA ARG A 140 -1.10 29.30 -11.59
C ARG A 140 -1.47 30.78 -11.39
N ASN A 141 -2.30 31.10 -10.41
CA ASN A 141 -2.74 32.44 -10.07
C ASN A 141 -2.01 32.98 -8.82
N GLY A 142 -1.04 32.24 -8.28
CA GLY A 142 -0.33 32.59 -7.05
C GLY A 142 -1.11 32.31 -5.76
N SER A 143 -2.29 31.69 -5.85
CA SER A 143 -3.07 31.33 -4.68
C SER A 143 -2.49 30.06 -4.03
N PRO A 144 -2.44 29.96 -2.69
CA PRO A 144 -1.95 28.76 -2.02
C PRO A 144 -2.75 27.51 -2.43
N LEU A 145 -2.05 26.39 -2.62
CA LEU A 145 -2.69 25.12 -2.91
C LEU A 145 -3.50 24.68 -1.68
N ARG A 146 -4.66 24.06 -1.93
CA ARG A 146 -5.46 23.49 -0.83
C ARG A 146 -4.72 22.31 -0.22
N GLN A 147 -4.25 22.48 1.01
CA GLN A 147 -3.61 21.43 1.80
C GLN A 147 -4.53 20.93 2.92
N ARG A 148 -4.36 19.68 3.36
CA ARG A 148 -5.13 19.16 4.51
C ARG A 148 -4.67 19.85 5.80
N PRO A 149 -5.59 20.38 6.62
CA PRO A 149 -5.23 20.97 7.92
C PRO A 149 -4.53 19.95 8.82
N GLY A 150 -3.58 20.42 9.64
CA GLY A 150 -2.93 19.61 10.67
C GLY A 150 -1.81 18.66 10.20
N LEU A 151 -1.60 18.49 8.89
CA LEU A 151 -0.45 17.71 8.40
C LEU A 151 0.86 18.45 8.69
N GLN A 152 1.89 17.69 9.09
CA GLN A 152 3.26 18.18 9.22
C GLN A 152 4.09 17.66 8.03
N PRO A 153 5.14 18.37 7.59
CA PRO A 153 6.07 17.85 6.60
C PRO A 153 6.57 16.43 6.94
N ILE A 154 6.56 15.51 5.97
CA ILE A 154 7.22 14.22 6.17
C ILE A 154 8.72 14.45 6.05
N LEU A 155 9.52 14.31 7.10
CA LEU A 155 10.97 14.48 6.97
C LEU A 155 11.59 13.22 6.36
N PHE A 156 11.38 12.99 5.07
CA PHE A 156 11.90 11.83 4.35
C PHE A 156 13.32 12.13 3.88
N ARG A 157 14.29 11.82 4.75
CA ARG A 157 15.70 12.22 4.61
C ARG A 157 16.37 11.56 3.40
N PRO A 158 17.49 12.12 2.92
CA PRO A 158 18.34 11.46 1.94
C PRO A 158 18.66 10.02 2.34
N HIS A 159 18.52 9.08 1.39
CA HIS A 159 18.83 7.65 1.55
C HIS A 159 18.04 6.94 2.66
N GLN A 160 16.99 7.56 3.19
CA GLN A 160 16.11 6.94 4.15
C GLN A 160 15.14 5.99 3.45
N THR A 161 14.81 4.88 4.11
CA THR A 161 13.66 4.05 3.77
C THR A 161 12.46 4.43 4.63
N MET A 162 11.32 4.65 4.00
CA MET A 162 10.02 4.88 4.64
C MET A 162 9.11 3.69 4.33
N VAL A 163 8.38 3.23 5.34
CA VAL A 163 7.40 2.15 5.19
C VAL A 163 6.00 2.75 5.23
N ILE A 164 5.20 2.42 4.22
CA ILE A 164 3.78 2.77 4.15
C ILE A 164 2.97 1.50 4.39
N ALA A 165 2.45 1.34 5.61
CA ALA A 165 1.51 0.26 5.93
C ALA A 165 0.11 0.65 5.47
N LEU A 166 -0.53 -0.18 4.64
CA LEU A 166 -1.87 0.12 4.12
C LEU A 166 -2.95 0.00 5.21
N ALA A 167 -2.69 -0.74 6.29
CA ALA A 167 -3.52 -0.79 7.50
C ALA A 167 -3.87 0.62 8.02
N ASP A 168 -2.91 1.55 8.05
CA ASP A 168 -3.09 2.93 8.54
C ASP A 168 -4.10 3.76 7.70
N TYR A 169 -4.46 3.24 6.53
CA TYR A 169 -5.32 3.90 5.56
C TYR A 169 -6.53 3.05 5.16
N ILE A 170 -6.72 1.87 5.75
CA ILE A 170 -7.66 0.86 5.24
C ILE A 170 -9.10 1.39 5.17
N ASP A 171 -9.57 2.10 6.20
CA ASP A 171 -10.93 2.65 6.21
C ASP A 171 -11.17 3.64 5.07
N ARG A 172 -10.15 4.44 4.74
CA ARG A 172 -10.21 5.41 3.64
C ARG A 172 -10.07 4.72 2.29
N ILE A 173 -9.31 3.64 2.20
CA ILE A 173 -9.25 2.80 0.99
C ILE A 173 -10.62 2.17 0.74
N LYS A 174 -11.20 1.51 1.75
CA LYS A 174 -12.54 0.91 1.69
C LYS A 174 -13.60 1.92 1.26
N ALA A 175 -13.64 3.09 1.89
CA ALA A 175 -14.58 4.15 1.53
C ALA A 175 -14.51 4.60 0.05
N ASN A 176 -13.35 4.46 -0.61
CA ASN A 176 -13.18 4.81 -2.02
C ASN A 176 -13.42 3.64 -3.00
N VAL A 177 -13.24 2.40 -2.56
CA VAL A 177 -13.24 1.20 -3.43
C VAL A 177 -14.52 0.39 -3.28
N GLU A 178 -15.00 0.21 -2.05
CA GLU A 178 -16.19 -0.61 -1.74
C GLU A 178 -17.50 -0.15 -2.37
N PRO A 179 -17.70 1.13 -2.74
CA PRO A 179 -18.85 1.51 -3.56
C PRO A 179 -18.90 0.88 -4.96
N VAL A 180 -17.80 0.26 -5.43
CA VAL A 180 -17.73 -0.40 -6.75
C VAL A 180 -17.55 -1.91 -6.63
N ILE A 181 -16.59 -2.37 -5.82
CA ILE A 181 -16.38 -3.80 -5.53
C ILE A 181 -16.01 -3.98 -4.05
N PRO A 182 -16.40 -5.08 -3.39
CA PRO A 182 -15.86 -5.41 -2.08
C PRO A 182 -14.33 -5.44 -2.15
N LEU A 183 -13.64 -4.77 -1.20
CA LEU A 183 -12.18 -4.70 -1.25
C LEU A 183 -11.55 -6.10 -1.16
N ALA A 184 -12.19 -7.02 -0.45
CA ALA A 184 -11.82 -8.43 -0.37
C ALA A 184 -11.78 -9.16 -1.72
N THR A 185 -12.58 -8.74 -2.71
CA THR A 185 -12.58 -9.34 -4.05
C THR A 185 -11.51 -8.76 -4.97
N ALA A 186 -10.81 -7.70 -4.57
CA ALA A 186 -9.73 -7.12 -5.37
C ALA A 186 -8.59 -8.13 -5.52
N MET A 187 -8.23 -8.50 -6.75
CA MET A 187 -7.14 -9.43 -7.05
C MET A 187 -5.82 -8.66 -7.22
N GLN A 188 -5.90 -7.37 -7.56
CA GLN A 188 -4.76 -6.56 -7.91
C GLN A 188 -4.79 -5.21 -7.19
N VAL A 189 -3.62 -4.74 -6.80
CA VAL A 189 -3.42 -3.34 -6.41
C VAL A 189 -2.22 -2.79 -7.16
N LYS A 190 -2.40 -1.65 -7.83
CA LYS A 190 -1.33 -0.97 -8.53
C LYS A 190 -0.87 0.25 -7.75
N VAL A 191 0.43 0.30 -7.44
CA VAL A 191 1.06 1.41 -6.73
C VAL A 191 1.66 2.37 -7.74
N HIS A 192 1.26 3.64 -7.64
CA HIS A 192 1.77 4.72 -8.49
C HIS A 192 2.45 5.79 -7.64
N LEU A 193 3.67 6.17 -8.00
CA LEU A 193 4.34 7.35 -7.48
C LEU A 193 3.90 8.55 -8.33
N ILE A 194 3.22 9.53 -7.74
CA ILE A 194 2.60 10.64 -8.48
C ILE A 194 3.47 11.89 -8.41
N ALA A 195 3.82 12.33 -7.21
CA ALA A 195 4.63 13.53 -7.04
C ALA A 195 5.42 13.54 -5.73
N PHE A 196 6.57 14.19 -5.74
CA PHE A 196 7.39 14.46 -4.55
C PHE A 196 7.80 15.93 -4.53
N TYR A 197 7.72 16.58 -3.37
CA TYR A 197 8.24 17.92 -3.16
C TYR A 197 9.38 17.88 -2.15
N PHE A 198 10.45 18.59 -2.46
CA PHE A 198 11.67 18.70 -1.67
C PHE A 198 11.60 19.94 -0.77
N ALA A 199 12.36 19.95 0.33
CA ALA A 199 12.31 21.05 1.30
C ALA A 199 12.59 22.44 0.70
N ASP A 200 13.36 22.51 -0.38
CA ASP A 200 13.68 23.74 -1.11
C ASP A 200 12.59 24.19 -2.10
N GLY A 201 11.48 23.46 -2.19
CA GLY A 201 10.37 23.73 -3.09
C GLY A 201 10.49 23.08 -4.47
N MET A 202 11.62 22.45 -4.79
CA MET A 202 11.72 21.64 -6.00
C MET A 202 10.64 20.54 -5.96
N LYS A 203 10.13 20.15 -7.13
CA LYS A 203 9.22 19.01 -7.25
C LYS A 203 9.66 18.04 -8.32
N TRP A 204 9.17 16.82 -8.19
CA TRP A 204 9.17 15.80 -9.23
C TRP A 204 7.73 15.31 -9.42
N ASP A 205 7.26 15.31 -10.66
CA ASP A 205 5.96 14.77 -11.10
C ASP A 205 6.10 14.15 -12.51
N GLY A 206 7.21 13.41 -12.72
CA GLY A 206 7.68 12.89 -14.01
C GLY A 206 8.88 13.66 -14.59
N ALA A 207 9.15 14.87 -14.09
CA ALA A 207 10.42 15.58 -14.29
C ALA A 207 10.68 16.55 -13.13
N PHE A 208 11.96 16.85 -12.87
CA PHE A 208 12.34 17.83 -11.86
C PHE A 208 12.01 19.25 -12.32
N ARG A 209 11.41 20.02 -11.42
CA ARG A 209 11.06 21.42 -11.64
C ARG A 209 11.34 22.25 -10.40
N THR A 210 11.83 23.46 -10.59
CA THR A 210 11.97 24.46 -9.52
C THR A 210 10.86 25.49 -9.59
N PRO A 211 10.34 25.94 -8.44
CA PRO A 211 9.33 26.97 -8.42
C PRO A 211 9.97 28.34 -8.67
N ASP A 212 9.29 29.16 -9.47
CA ASP A 212 9.48 30.59 -9.50
C ASP A 212 8.27 31.25 -8.83
N ARG A 213 8.44 31.62 -7.55
CA ARG A 213 7.36 32.20 -6.75
C ARG A 213 7.00 33.61 -7.20
N GLN A 214 7.91 34.35 -7.83
CA GLN A 214 7.62 35.72 -8.25
C GLN A 214 6.66 35.72 -9.44
N ASN A 215 6.86 34.79 -10.36
CA ASN A 215 6.04 34.67 -11.57
C ASN A 215 4.95 33.58 -11.46
N PHE A 216 4.90 32.85 -10.34
CA PHE A 216 4.02 31.68 -10.13
C PHE A 216 4.16 30.62 -11.21
N THR A 217 5.39 30.40 -11.68
CA THR A 217 5.71 29.44 -12.73
C THR A 217 6.62 28.33 -12.23
N TRP A 218 6.82 27.31 -13.07
CA TRP A 218 7.69 26.18 -12.80
C TRP A 218 8.69 26.04 -13.94
N THR A 219 9.97 26.08 -13.59
CA THR A 219 11.06 25.87 -14.55
C THR A 219 11.45 24.41 -14.55
N LYS A 220 11.37 23.76 -15.71
CA LYS A 220 11.84 22.38 -15.89
C LYS A 220 13.36 22.36 -15.86
N MET A 221 13.93 21.48 -15.05
CA MET A 221 15.36 21.24 -15.02
C MET A 221 15.80 20.40 -16.23
N ASP A 222 17.10 20.39 -16.49
CA ASP A 222 17.68 19.62 -17.59
C ASP A 222 17.24 18.17 -17.56
N ARG A 223 17.11 17.56 -18.75
CA ARG A 223 16.67 16.15 -18.89
C ARG A 223 17.54 15.18 -18.09
N ASN A 224 18.83 15.51 -17.90
CA ASN A 224 19.80 14.68 -17.20
C ASN A 224 20.01 15.11 -15.74
N TYR A 225 19.27 16.11 -15.26
CA TYR A 225 19.37 16.56 -13.88
C TYR A 225 18.79 15.50 -12.93
N PHE A 226 19.56 15.17 -11.90
CA PHE A 226 19.11 14.38 -10.76
C PHE A 226 19.71 14.97 -9.47
N PRO A 227 18.91 15.21 -8.42
CA PRO A 227 19.40 15.79 -7.17
C PRO A 227 20.13 14.73 -6.33
N GLY A 228 21.35 14.37 -6.72
CA GLY A 228 22.15 13.33 -6.10
C GLY A 228 22.93 12.54 -7.15
N ASP A 229 23.31 11.31 -6.82
CA ASP A 229 23.87 10.39 -7.80
C ASP A 229 22.75 9.48 -8.32
N VAL A 230 22.51 9.56 -9.63
CA VAL A 230 21.43 8.82 -10.33
C VAL A 230 21.62 7.31 -10.23
N ASN A 231 22.86 6.84 -10.12
CA ASN A 231 23.24 5.44 -10.04
C ASN A 231 23.38 4.95 -8.59
N LEU A 232 23.73 5.84 -7.66
CA LEU A 232 23.83 5.51 -6.24
C LEU A 232 22.45 5.10 -5.71
N ASN A 233 22.44 4.00 -4.96
CA ASN A 233 21.23 3.38 -4.41
C ASN A 233 20.20 2.95 -5.46
N TRP A 234 20.57 2.79 -6.74
CA TRP A 234 19.71 2.12 -7.70
C TRP A 234 19.67 0.62 -7.41
N PRO A 235 18.51 0.04 -7.06
CA PRO A 235 18.42 -1.39 -6.77
C PRO A 235 19.00 -2.28 -7.88
N GLY A 236 19.80 -3.27 -7.49
CA GLY A 236 20.44 -4.21 -8.39
C GLY A 236 21.74 -3.72 -9.07
N ARG A 237 22.35 -2.62 -8.61
CA ARG A 237 23.69 -2.16 -9.05
C ARG A 237 24.74 -2.29 -7.94
N PRO A 238 26.05 -2.28 -8.27
CA PRO A 238 27.11 -2.22 -7.27
C PRO A 238 26.92 -1.03 -6.31
N GLY A 239 26.96 -1.28 -5.00
CA GLY A 239 26.65 -0.29 -3.95
C GLY A 239 25.19 -0.25 -3.50
N TRP A 240 24.32 -1.10 -4.05
CA TRP A 240 22.98 -1.34 -3.52
C TRP A 240 23.03 -2.04 -2.15
N ILE A 241 22.27 -1.53 -1.18
CA ILE A 241 22.04 -2.20 0.09
C ILE A 241 20.84 -3.12 -0.12
N ASP A 242 21.08 -4.43 -0.27
CA ASP A 242 19.97 -5.37 -0.25
C ASP A 242 19.26 -5.25 1.11
N PRO A 243 17.94 -5.00 1.13
CA PRO A 243 17.19 -5.13 2.35
C PRO A 243 17.08 -6.63 2.66
N GLN A 244 18.00 -7.13 3.50
CA GLN A 244 17.82 -8.41 4.20
C GLN A 244 16.48 -8.41 4.97
#